data_AF-A0A7X2JCD3-F1
#
_entry.id   AF-A0A7X2JCD3-F1
#
_cell.length_a   1.000
_cell.length_b   1.000
_cell.length_c   1.000
_cell.angle_alpha   90.00
_cell.angle_beta   90.00
_cell.angle_gamma   90.00
#
_symmetry.space_group_name_H-M   'P 1'
#
loop_
_entity.id
_entity.type
_entity.pdbx_description
1 polymer ?
#
loop_
_entity_poly.entity_id
_entity_poly.type
_entity_poly.pdbx_seq_one_letter_code
_entity_poly.pdbx_strand_id
1 'polypeptide(L)' 'MPKMTFFNLADEKREIFLKAAVEEFSTHSYHDANVREIVRKANISIGSFYCYFDSKTELFILQIICFRSF' A
#
# COMPACT_ATOMS: atom_id res chain seq x y z
N MET A 1 3.36 9.48 7.07
CA MET A 1 1.95 9.08 7.17
C MET A 1 1.35 9.15 5.77
N PRO A 2 0.31 8.35 5.42
CA PRO A 2 -0.35 8.46 4.13
C PRO A 2 -0.80 9.89 3.84
N LYS A 3 -0.52 10.37 2.63
CA LYS A 3 -0.94 11.71 2.18
C LYS A 3 -2.45 11.78 2.06
N MET A 4 -3.02 12.97 2.21
CA MET A 4 -4.48 13.19 2.08
C MET A 4 -5.05 12.67 0.76
N THR A 5 -4.26 12.67 -0.31
CA THR A 5 -4.61 12.14 -1.63
C THR A 5 -4.98 10.66 -1.60
N PHE A 6 -4.41 9.87 -0.68
CA PHE A 6 -4.77 8.47 -0.49
C PHE A 6 -6.17 8.29 0.08
N PHE A 7 -6.57 9.15 1.02
CA PHE A 7 -7.90 9.11 1.62
C PHE A 7 -9.01 9.56 0.66
N ASN A 8 -8.64 10.32 -0.37
CA ASN A 8 -9.55 10.79 -1.41
C ASN A 8 -9.74 9.78 -2.57
N LEU A 9 -9.15 8.58 -2.48
CA LEU A 9 -9.45 7.49 -3.41
C LEU A 9 -10.86 6.96 -3.14
N ALA A 10 -11.53 6.54 -4.21
CA ALA A 10 -12.72 5.72 -4.10
C ALA A 10 -12.42 4.50 -3.23
N ASP A 11 -13.34 4.16 -2.32
CA ASP A 11 -13.14 3.11 -1.31
C ASP A 11 -12.71 1.78 -1.95
N GLU A 12 -13.32 1.40 -3.07
CA GLU A 12 -12.96 0.19 -3.83
C GLU A 12 -11.48 0.15 -4.24
N LYS A 13 -10.96 1.26 -4.79
CA LYS A 13 -9.54 1.32 -5.21
C LYS A 13 -8.61 1.27 -4.02
N ARG A 14 -9.00 1.90 -2.91
CA ARG A 14 -8.25 1.88 -1.66
C ARG A 14 -8.20 0.48 -1.07
N GLU A 15 -9.31 -0.24 -1.06
CA GLU A 15 -9.38 -1.63 -0.60
C GLU A 15 -8.55 -2.57 -1.47
N ILE A 16 -8.65 -2.46 -2.80
CA ILE A 16 -7.83 -3.25 -3.73
C ILE A 16 -6.34 -3.01 -3.48
N PHE A 17 -5.94 -1.76 -3.28
CA PHE A 17 -4.55 -1.40 -2.99
C PHE A 17 -4.07 -1.97 -1.65
N LEU A 18 -4.86 -1.84 -0.59
CA LEU A 18 -4.53 -2.39 0.72
C LEU A 18 -4.43 -3.92 0.67
N LYS A 19 -5.34 -4.59 -0.04
CA LYS A 19 -5.32 -6.04 -0.22
C LYS A 19 -4.06 -6.49 -0.98
N ALA A 20 -3.69 -5.79 -2.05
CA ALA A 20 -2.47 -6.06 -2.80
C ALA A 20 -1.21 -5.88 -1.93
N ALA A 21 -1.18 -4.85 -1.09
CA ALA A 21 -0.09 -4.63 -0.15
C ALA A 21 -0.01 -5.77 0.88
N VAL A 22 -1.14 -6.14 1.49
CA VAL A 22 -1.21 -7.24 2.47
C VAL A 22 -0.72 -8.55 1.87
N GLU A 23 -1.15 -8.89 0.66
CA GLU A 23 -0.71 -10.09 -0.04
C GLU A 23 0.81 -10.07 -0.30
N GLU A 24 1.37 -8.92 -0.68
CA GLU A 24 2.80 -8.82 -0.93
C GLU A 24 3.63 -8.98 0.33
N PHE A 25 3.28 -8.28 1.41
CA PHE A 25 4.03 -8.34 2.68
C PHE A 25 3.78 -9.61 3.49
N SER A 26 2.72 -10.37 3.18
CA SER A 26 2.52 -11.70 3.76
C SER A 26 3.31 -12.78 3.03
N THR A 27 3.61 -12.57 1.75
CA THR A 27 4.37 -13.51 0.92
C THR A 27 5.89 -13.24 0.96
N HIS A 28 6.27 -11.97 1.06
CA HIS A 28 7.66 -11.50 1.03
C HIS A 28 8.05 -10.78 2.31
N SER A 29 9.30 -10.96 2.75
CA SER A 29 9.88 -10.15 3.83
C SER A 29 9.89 -8.67 3.45
N TYR A 30 9.91 -7.76 4.44
CA TYR A 30 9.92 -6.31 4.20
C TYR A 30 11.01 -5.86 3.20
N HIS A 31 12.17 -6.51 3.21
CA HIS A 31 13.28 -6.19 2.31
C HIS A 31 12.99 -6.61 0.86
N ASP A 32 12.36 -7.76 0.66
CA ASP A 32 12.05 -8.34 -0.66
C ASP A 32 10.75 -7.81 -1.27
N ALA A 33 9.84 -7.27 -0.43
CA ALA A 33 8.59 -6.70 -0.89
C ALA A 33 8.81 -5.55 -1.89
N ASN A 34 8.17 -5.64 -3.05
CA ASN A 34 8.35 -4.71 -4.15
C ASN A 34 7.11 -3.85 -4.37
N VAL A 35 7.25 -2.53 -4.18
CA VAL A 35 6.17 -1.56 -4.42
C VAL A 35 5.64 -1.66 -5.86
N ARG A 36 6.48 -1.99 -6.84
CA ARG A 36 6.07 -2.16 -8.24
C ARG A 36 5.02 -3.26 -8.42
N GLU A 37 5.16 -4.36 -7.68
CA GLU A 37 4.20 -5.46 -7.74
C GLU A 37 2.89 -5.09 -7.05
N ILE A 38 2.95 -4.35 -5.93
CA ILE A 38 1.77 -3.85 -5.22
C ILE A 38 0.95 -2.93 -6.14
N VAL A 39 1.59 -1.93 -6.76
CA VAL A 39 0.90 -1.01 -7.67
C VAL A 39 0.38 -1.71 -8.92
N ARG A 40 1.11 -2.72 -9.43
CA ARG A 40 0.69 -3.56 -10.56
C ARG A 40 -0.56 -4.37 -10.23
N LYS A 41 -0.59 -5.06 -9.08
CA LYS A 41 -1.76 -5.82 -8.59
C LYS A 41 -2.95 -4.90 -8.32
N ALA A 42 -2.68 -3.70 -7.80
CA ALA A 42 -3.71 -2.70 -7.52
C ALA A 42 -4.20 -1.92 -8.74
N ASN A 43 -3.63 -2.18 -9.93
CA ASN A 43 -3.95 -1.47 -11.17
C ASN A 43 -3.80 0.05 -11.05
N ILE A 44 -2.72 0.49 -10.39
CA ILE A 44 -2.34 1.91 -10.28
C ILE A 44 -0.93 2.14 -10.80
N SER A 45 -0.63 3.38 -11.17
CA SER A 45 0.71 3.74 -11.62
C SER A 45 1.68 3.90 -10.43
N ILE A 46 2.98 3.70 -10.68
CA ILE A 46 4.00 3.96 -9.66
C ILE A 46 4.08 5.45 -9.28
N GLY A 47 3.78 6.36 -10.21
CA GLY A 47 3.67 7.79 -9.92
C GLY A 47 2.57 8.08 -8.89
N SER A 48 1.43 7.42 -9.04
CA SER A 48 0.32 7.50 -8.07
C SER A 48 0.74 7.05 -6.68
N PHE A 49 1.58 6.01 -6.56
CA PHE A 49 2.11 5.60 -5.27
C PHE A 49 2.90 6.70 -4.56
N TYR A 50 3.80 7.40 -5.26
CA TYR A 50 4.55 8.51 -4.67
C TYR A 50 3.68 9.74 -4.32
N CYS A 51 2.51 9.87 -4.95
CA CYS A 51 1.48 10.82 -4.54
C CYS A 51 0.74 10.40 -3.25
N TYR A 52 0.81 9.13 -2.85
CA TYR A 52 0.13 8.60 -1.65
C TYR A 52 1.09 8.39 -0.48
N PHE A 53 2.30 7.89 -0.75
CA PHE A 53 3.31 7.53 0.24
C PHE A 53 4.68 8.00 -0.22
N ASP A 54 5.48 8.56 0.68
CA ASP A 54 6.86 8.96 0.36
C ASP A 54 7.82 7.76 0.33
N SER A 55 7.49 6.66 1.00
CA SER A 55 8.32 5.45 1.05
C SER A 55 7.52 4.18 1.30
N LYS A 56 8.08 3.03 0.92
CA LYS A 56 7.54 1.71 1.26
C LYS A 56 7.45 1.46 2.77
N THR A 57 8.29 2.12 3.57
CA THR A 57 8.22 2.04 5.03
C THR A 57 6.88 2.53 5.55
N GLU A 58 6.34 3.58 4.95
CA GLU A 58 5.06 4.19 5.37
C GLU A 58 3.90 3.23 5.12
N LEU A 59 3.93 2.58 3.95
CA LEU A 59 2.97 1.53 3.58
C LEU A 59 3.02 0.37 4.59
N PHE A 60 4.23 -0.07 4.95
CA PHE A 60 4.44 -1.16 5.90
C PHE A 60 3.96 -0.80 7.32
N ILE A 61 4.28 0.41 7.80
CA ILE A 61 3.80 0.92 9.10
C ILE A 61 2.27 1.00 9.10
N LEU A 62 1.67 1.56 8.04
CA LEU A 62 0.22 1.64 7.91
C LEU A 62 -0.43 0.25 8.02
N GLN A 63 0.14 -0.74 7.33
CA GLN A 63 -0.35 -2.10 7.39
C GLN A 63 -0.25 -2.71 8.79
N ILE A 64 0.88 -2.52 9.50
CA ILE A 64 1.04 -3.01 10.88
C ILE A 64 0.00 -2.38 11.82
N ILE A 65 -0.21 -1.06 11.70
CA ILE A 65 -1.19 -0.34 12.54
C ILE A 65 -2.60 -0.86 12.27
N CYS A 66 -2.93 -1.10 10.99
CA CYS A 66 -4.23 -1.62 10.59
C CYS A 66 -4.46 -3.07 11.05
N PHE A 67 -3.41 -3.90 11.01
CA PHE A 67 -3.46 -5.31 11.44
C PHE A 67 -3.58 -5.48 12.96
N ARG A 68 -3.06 -4.53 13.76
CA ARG A 68 -3.17 -4.53 15.23
C ARG A 68 -4.56 -4.16 15.77
N SER A 69 -5.48 -3.73 14.91
CA SER A 69 -6.87 -3.41 15.31
C SER A 69 -7.86 -4.56 15.13
N PHE A 70 -7.38 -5.77 14.79
CA PHE A 70 -8.17 -7.00 14.74
C PHE A 70 -7.79 -7.96 15.87
#